data_AF-A0AAU9L812-F1
#
_entry.id   AF-A0AAU9L812-F1
#
_cell.length_a   1.000
_cell.length_b   1.000
_cell.length_c   1.000
_cell.angle_alpha   90.00
_cell.angle_beta   90.00
_cell.angle_gamma   90.00
#
_symmetry.space_group_name_H-M   'P 1'
#
loop_
_entity.id
_entity.type
_entity.pdbx_description
1 polymer ?
#
loop_
_entity_poly.entity_id
_entity_poly.type
_entity_poly.pdbx_seq_one_letter_code
_entity_poly.pdbx_strand_id
1 'polypeptide(L)'
;MSGMYTLQVTLVCAGDLPASDFGFLGMGGKSDPYVVFKIGRISQKSSIVPNSLNPRWEPAETFQFQVERPKEKCLEVHIMDYDRFMKDDCIGHLNLPLAPFLETKQSEIVSYEVEVPPDYDKQKRKSVVFLEITIMPNEQVDQVLELWENQRYHIVKKWTIDTHIAGSTERKRWSSITDANISSDAFEDVAPKVPSHLHAEGWTLDVSQGDDNGWIYAPSFAGPWQKDPFTLAMVRRRKWINRCTAPEHK
;
A
#
# COMPACT_ATOMS: atom_id res chain seq x y z
N MET A 1 -6.53 -8.65 -27.19
CA MET A 1 -6.89 -7.32 -26.63
C MET A 1 -6.16 -7.19 -25.30
N SER A 2 -4.99 -6.53 -25.28
CA SER A 2 -4.19 -6.32 -24.07
C SER A 2 -4.51 -4.94 -23.53
N GLY A 3 -5.59 -4.83 -22.75
CA GLY A 3 -5.92 -3.59 -22.03
C GLY A 3 -5.19 -3.54 -20.69
N MET A 4 -4.86 -2.34 -20.23
CA MET A 4 -4.51 -2.08 -18.83
C MET A 4 -5.80 -2.14 -18.00
N TYR A 5 -5.72 -2.74 -16.81
CA TYR A 5 -6.84 -2.81 -15.87
C TYR A 5 -6.43 -2.17 -14.55
N THR A 6 -7.38 -1.54 -13.87
CA THR A 6 -7.22 -1.13 -12.49
C THR A 6 -7.82 -2.21 -11.60
N LEU A 7 -6.96 -2.88 -10.83
CA LEU A 7 -7.36 -3.72 -9.71
C LEU A 7 -7.50 -2.83 -8.48
N GLN A 8 -8.72 -2.73 -7.96
CA GLN A 8 -9.01 -2.09 -6.68
C GLN A 8 -9.27 -3.17 -5.62
N VAL A 9 -8.60 -3.05 -4.49
CA VAL A 9 -8.74 -3.95 -3.33
C VAL A 9 -9.08 -3.10 -2.11
N THR A 10 -10.26 -3.29 -1.55
CA THR A 10 -10.69 -2.64 -0.31
C THR A 10 -10.51 -3.62 0.85
N LEU A 11 -9.67 -3.28 1.83
CA LEU A 11 -9.44 -4.04 3.06
C LEU A 11 -10.38 -3.54 4.17
N VAL A 12 -11.18 -4.46 4.72
CA VAL A 12 -12.19 -4.12 5.74
C VAL A 12 -11.76 -4.62 7.12
N CYS A 13 -11.58 -5.92 7.27
CA CYS A 13 -11.18 -6.53 8.54
C CYS A 13 -10.54 -7.91 8.31
N ALA A 14 -9.91 -8.43 9.36
CA ALA A 14 -9.52 -9.82 9.45
C ALA A 14 -10.03 -10.41 10.78
N GLY A 15 -10.14 -11.73 10.84
CA GLY A 15 -10.68 -12.43 12.00
C GLY A 15 -9.88 -13.67 12.35
N ASP A 16 -9.84 -13.97 13.64
CA ASP A 16 -9.18 -15.14 14.22
C ASP A 16 -7.71 -15.30 13.78
N LEU A 17 -6.94 -14.21 13.77
CA LEU A 17 -5.51 -14.26 13.44
C LEU A 17 -4.69 -14.96 14.55
N PRO A 18 -3.54 -15.57 14.21
CA PRO A 18 -2.60 -16.05 15.20
C PRO A 18 -2.03 -14.91 16.04
N ALA A 19 -1.79 -15.19 17.32
CA ALA A 19 -0.98 -14.34 18.16
C ALA A 19 0.50 -14.58 17.88
N SER A 20 1.26 -13.54 17.49
CA SER A 20 2.73 -13.63 17.40
C SER A 20 3.42 -13.10 18.64
N ASP A 21 2.94 -11.99 19.23
CA ASP A 21 3.56 -11.50 20.46
C ASP A 21 3.35 -12.48 21.62
N PHE A 22 4.41 -13.17 22.01
CA PHE A 22 4.45 -13.78 23.33
C PHE A 22 4.87 -12.67 24.31
N GLY A 23 3.90 -12.07 24.99
CA GLY A 23 4.16 -11.06 26.03
C GLY A 23 5.22 -11.54 27.02
N PHE A 24 5.98 -10.60 27.61
CA PHE A 24 7.20 -10.76 28.42
C PHE A 24 7.12 -11.72 29.63
N LEU A 25 6.04 -12.50 29.80
CA LEU A 25 5.81 -13.50 30.84
C LEU A 25 5.02 -14.74 30.36
N GLY A 26 4.84 -14.95 29.04
CA GLY A 26 4.18 -16.16 28.51
C GLY A 26 2.66 -16.23 28.72
N MET A 27 1.99 -15.11 28.99
CA MET A 27 0.53 -15.01 28.97
C MET A 27 0.08 -14.36 27.66
N GLY A 28 -0.81 -15.04 26.94
CA GLY A 28 -1.16 -14.81 25.53
C GLY A 28 -1.16 -13.36 25.07
N GLY A 29 -0.31 -13.06 24.09
CA GLY A 29 -0.35 -11.75 23.44
C GLY A 29 -1.31 -11.75 22.27
N LYS A 30 -1.47 -10.55 21.74
CA LYS A 30 -2.19 -10.32 20.50
C LYS A 30 -1.15 -10.01 19.42
N SER A 31 -1.60 -9.56 18.27
CA SER A 31 -0.73 -9.13 17.19
C SER A 31 -1.01 -7.66 16.91
N ASP A 32 -0.08 -7.00 16.25
CA ASP A 32 -0.17 -5.69 15.61
C ASP A 32 -0.30 -5.87 14.08
N PRO A 33 -1.41 -6.45 13.57
CA PRO A 33 -1.53 -6.84 12.17
C PRO A 33 -1.53 -5.66 11.18
N TYR A 34 -0.88 -5.87 10.04
CA TYR A 34 -1.05 -5.13 8.80
C TYR A 34 -1.06 -6.09 7.60
N VAL A 35 -1.59 -5.64 6.46
CA VAL A 35 -1.68 -6.46 5.25
C VAL A 35 -0.78 -5.91 4.15
N VAL A 36 -0.01 -6.78 3.51
CA VAL A 36 0.76 -6.52 2.30
C VAL A 36 0.03 -7.11 1.10
N PHE A 37 -0.41 -6.25 0.20
CA PHE A 37 -0.95 -6.63 -1.10
C PHE A 37 0.15 -6.54 -2.15
N LYS A 38 0.34 -7.59 -2.94
CA LYS A 38 1.40 -7.64 -3.95
C LYS A 38 0.91 -8.22 -5.28
N ILE A 39 1.32 -7.56 -6.37
CA ILE A 39 1.12 -7.98 -7.75
C ILE A 39 2.50 -7.93 -8.43
N GLY A 40 3.10 -9.10 -8.66
CA GLY A 40 4.43 -9.19 -9.28
C GLY A 40 5.52 -8.51 -8.45
N ARG A 41 5.99 -7.33 -8.89
CA ARG A 41 7.02 -6.55 -8.18
C ARG A 41 6.47 -5.37 -7.39
N ILE A 42 5.18 -5.05 -7.57
CA ILE A 42 4.53 -3.91 -6.92
C ILE A 42 3.86 -4.41 -5.65
N SER A 43 4.10 -3.73 -4.53
CA SER A 43 3.47 -4.03 -3.25
C SER A 43 2.96 -2.76 -2.56
N GLN A 44 1.79 -2.83 -1.93
CA GLN A 44 1.26 -1.79 -1.05
C GLN A 44 0.94 -2.40 0.32
N LYS A 45 1.06 -1.62 1.39
CA LYS A 45 0.87 -2.07 2.77
C LYS A 45 -0.24 -1.25 3.43
N SER A 46 -1.10 -1.89 4.22
CA SER A 46 -2.09 -1.20 5.05
C SER A 46 -1.45 -0.51 6.26
N SER A 47 -2.25 0.29 6.96
CA SER A 47 -1.91 0.67 8.34
C SER A 47 -1.89 -0.55 9.27
N ILE A 48 -1.22 -0.38 10.41
CA ILE A 48 -1.13 -1.36 11.49
C ILE A 48 -2.29 -1.15 12.45
N VAL A 49 -3.01 -2.22 12.79
CA VAL A 49 -4.05 -2.21 13.81
C VAL A 49 -3.48 -2.85 15.08
N PRO A 50 -3.16 -2.08 16.13
CA PRO A 50 -2.42 -2.60 17.28
C PRO A 50 -3.25 -3.53 18.15
N ASN A 51 -2.61 -4.54 18.74
CA ASN A 51 -3.10 -5.40 19.79
C ASN A 51 -4.50 -5.98 19.45
N SER A 52 -4.61 -6.63 18.29
CA SER A 52 -5.83 -7.24 17.81
C SER A 52 -5.58 -8.51 17.00
N LEU A 53 -6.31 -9.58 17.35
CA LEU A 53 -6.43 -10.79 16.52
C LEU A 53 -7.63 -10.72 15.56
N ASN A 54 -8.41 -9.63 15.65
CA ASN A 54 -9.59 -9.38 14.81
C ASN A 54 -9.54 -7.91 14.34
N PRO A 55 -8.50 -7.51 13.59
CA PRO A 55 -8.31 -6.12 13.22
C PRO A 55 -9.44 -5.63 12.31
N ARG A 56 -9.83 -4.37 12.51
CA ARG A 56 -10.74 -3.63 11.64
C ARG A 56 -10.03 -2.37 11.17
N TRP A 57 -9.98 -2.18 9.85
CA TRP A 57 -9.50 -0.95 9.25
C TRP A 57 -10.70 -0.02 9.10
N GLU A 58 -10.77 0.99 9.96
CA GLU A 58 -11.90 1.93 10.02
C GLU A 58 -11.39 3.37 9.88
N PRO A 59 -11.67 4.06 8.75
CA PRO A 59 -12.40 3.56 7.58
C PRO A 59 -11.63 2.48 6.83
N ALA A 60 -12.35 1.69 6.03
CA ALA A 60 -11.75 0.66 5.19
C ALA A 60 -10.69 1.28 4.26
N GLU A 61 -9.57 0.59 4.07
CA GLU A 61 -8.45 1.07 3.27
C GLU A 61 -8.53 0.52 1.85
N THR A 62 -8.32 1.38 0.84
CA THR A 62 -8.41 0.98 -0.56
C THR A 62 -7.04 1.07 -1.23
N PHE A 63 -6.67 0.02 -1.96
CA PHE A 63 -5.42 -0.12 -2.70
C PHE A 63 -5.71 -0.27 -4.18
N GLN A 64 -4.92 0.39 -5.03
CA GLN A 64 -5.07 0.31 -6.48
C GLN A 64 -3.79 -0.16 -7.15
N PHE A 65 -3.91 -1.10 -8.07
CA PHE A 65 -2.82 -1.64 -8.87
C PHE A 65 -3.15 -1.52 -10.35
N GLN A 66 -2.19 -1.08 -11.14
CA GLN A 66 -2.25 -1.17 -12.59
C GLN A 66 -1.80 -2.57 -13.02
N VAL A 67 -2.67 -3.28 -13.75
CA VAL A 67 -2.47 -4.69 -14.08
C VAL A 67 -2.65 -4.92 -15.58
N GLU A 68 -1.56 -5.31 -16.24
CA GLU A 68 -1.60 -5.84 -17.59
C GLU A 68 -1.90 -7.35 -17.56
N ARG A 69 -2.71 -7.80 -18.54
CA ARG A 69 -3.09 -9.22 -18.70
C ARG A 69 -3.56 -9.83 -17.36
N PRO A 70 -4.59 -9.28 -16.70
CA PRO A 70 -5.04 -9.72 -15.38
C PRO A 70 -5.35 -11.22 -15.31
N LYS A 71 -5.80 -11.84 -16.42
CA LYS A 71 -6.01 -13.29 -16.50
C LYS A 71 -4.79 -14.14 -16.14
N GLU A 72 -3.58 -13.59 -16.26
CA GLU A 72 -2.30 -14.27 -15.99
C GLU A 72 -1.69 -13.85 -14.63
N LYS A 73 -2.40 -13.07 -13.82
CA LYS A 73 -1.88 -12.46 -12.59
C LYS A 73 -2.58 -13.00 -11.34
N CYS A 74 -1.86 -12.93 -10.24
CA CYS A 74 -2.32 -13.32 -8.92
C CYS A 74 -2.05 -12.16 -7.95
N LEU A 75 -3.05 -11.82 -7.14
CA LEU A 75 -2.89 -10.95 -5.98
C LEU A 75 -2.38 -11.80 -4.82
N GLU A 76 -1.13 -11.57 -4.43
CA GLU A 76 -0.54 -12.10 -3.20
C GLU A 76 -1.00 -11.22 -2.03
N VAL A 77 -1.56 -11.83 -0.98
CA VAL A 77 -2.00 -11.15 0.23
C VAL A 77 -1.25 -11.76 1.42
N HIS A 78 -0.48 -10.96 2.14
CA HIS A 78 0.23 -11.39 3.35
C HIS A 78 -0.23 -10.57 4.55
N ILE A 79 -0.64 -11.24 5.60
CA ILE A 79 -0.97 -10.64 6.89
C ILE A 79 0.27 -10.77 7.76
N MET A 80 0.81 -9.62 8.16
CA MET A 80 2.06 -9.48 8.89
C MET A 80 1.77 -8.97 10.30
N ASP A 81 2.53 -9.43 11.28
CA ASP A 81 2.59 -8.85 12.62
C ASP A 81 3.73 -7.83 12.69
N TYR A 82 3.46 -6.62 13.14
CA TYR A 82 4.48 -5.59 13.25
C TYR A 82 5.26 -5.69 14.55
N ASP A 83 6.57 -5.89 14.46
CA ASP A 83 7.47 -5.98 15.60
C ASP A 83 8.35 -4.75 15.71
N ARG A 84 8.20 -3.96 16.78
CA ARG A 84 8.94 -2.70 16.95
C ARG A 84 10.46 -2.88 17.00
N PHE A 85 10.96 -4.01 17.48
CA PHE A 85 12.38 -4.26 17.73
C PHE A 85 12.95 -5.47 17.00
N MET A 86 12.09 -6.24 16.31
CA MET A 86 12.47 -7.46 15.59
C MET A 86 11.95 -7.39 14.16
N LYS A 87 12.13 -8.48 13.42
CA LYS A 87 11.59 -8.60 12.06
C LYS A 87 10.12 -8.99 12.17
N ASP A 88 9.26 -8.29 11.46
CA ASP A 88 7.84 -8.63 11.31
C ASP A 88 7.62 -10.10 10.91
N ASP A 89 6.72 -10.76 11.61
CA ASP A 89 6.33 -12.14 11.36
C ASP A 89 5.17 -12.22 10.37
N CYS A 90 5.22 -13.21 9.47
CA CYS A 90 4.04 -13.54 8.66
C CYS A 90 3.09 -14.37 9.52
N ILE A 91 1.87 -13.89 9.73
CA ILE A 91 0.84 -14.59 10.52
C ILE A 91 -0.30 -15.13 9.66
N GLY A 92 -0.24 -14.91 8.35
CA GLY A 92 -1.22 -15.43 7.41
C GLY A 92 -0.91 -15.03 5.97
N HIS A 93 -1.31 -15.85 5.01
CA HIS A 93 -1.20 -15.49 3.60
C HIS A 93 -2.26 -16.18 2.74
N LEU A 94 -2.52 -15.63 1.55
CA LEU A 94 -3.34 -16.24 0.52
C LEU A 94 -2.99 -15.69 -0.85
N ASN A 95 -3.34 -16.45 -1.88
CA ASN A 95 -3.10 -16.11 -3.28
C ASN A 95 -4.44 -16.10 -4.03
N LEU A 96 -4.78 -14.98 -4.64
CA LEU A 96 -6.04 -14.78 -5.36
C LEU A 96 -5.76 -14.57 -6.86
N PRO A 97 -5.95 -15.60 -7.71
CA PRO A 97 -5.91 -15.44 -9.16
C PRO A 97 -6.92 -14.38 -9.61
N LEU A 98 -6.52 -13.47 -10.49
CA LEU A 98 -7.39 -12.35 -10.88
C LEU A 98 -8.44 -12.71 -11.94
N ALA A 99 -8.26 -13.83 -12.65
CA ALA A 99 -9.16 -14.23 -13.75
C ALA A 99 -10.65 -14.30 -13.34
N PRO A 100 -11.04 -14.89 -12.19
CA PRO A 100 -12.43 -14.94 -11.76
C PRO A 100 -13.08 -13.56 -11.54
N PHE A 101 -12.29 -12.55 -11.18
CA PHE A 101 -12.79 -11.21 -10.87
C PHE A 101 -13.09 -10.36 -12.11
N LEU A 102 -12.68 -10.81 -13.31
CA LEU A 102 -12.96 -10.12 -14.57
C LEU A 102 -14.37 -10.35 -15.09
N GLU A 103 -15.01 -11.43 -14.66
CA GLU A 103 -16.32 -11.89 -15.16
C GLU A 103 -17.46 -11.46 -14.23
N THR A 104 -17.14 -11.00 -13.03
CA THR A 104 -18.09 -10.63 -11.98
C THR A 104 -18.32 -9.11 -11.99
N LYS A 105 -19.57 -8.68 -12.20
CA LYS A 105 -19.94 -7.25 -12.28
C LYS A 105 -20.31 -6.59 -10.95
N GLN A 106 -20.29 -7.31 -9.82
CA GLN A 106 -20.68 -6.76 -8.53
C GLN A 106 -19.66 -7.06 -7.43
N SER A 107 -19.27 -5.98 -6.74
CA SER A 107 -18.27 -5.89 -5.71
C SER A 107 -18.95 -6.01 -4.34
N GLU A 108 -18.98 -7.23 -3.81
CA GLU A 108 -19.37 -7.46 -2.43
C GLU A 108 -18.12 -7.65 -1.58
N ILE A 109 -18.21 -7.33 -0.29
CA ILE A 109 -17.18 -7.70 0.66
C ILE A 109 -17.28 -9.23 0.86
N VAL A 110 -16.23 -9.94 0.45
CA VAL A 110 -16.12 -11.39 0.54
C VAL A 110 -15.08 -11.78 1.58
N SER A 111 -15.35 -12.84 2.33
CA SER A 111 -14.39 -13.46 3.24
C SER A 111 -13.51 -14.47 2.51
N TYR A 112 -12.21 -14.39 2.71
CA TYR A 112 -11.23 -15.35 2.19
C TYR A 112 -10.52 -16.04 3.34
N GLU A 113 -10.40 -17.37 3.25
CA GLU A 113 -9.61 -18.15 4.20
C GLU A 113 -8.12 -17.84 4.02
N VAL A 114 -7.42 -17.74 5.14
CA VAL A 114 -6.00 -17.37 5.21
C VAL A 114 -5.21 -18.60 5.63
N GLU A 115 -4.19 -18.94 4.84
CA GLU A 115 -3.23 -19.98 5.20
C GLU A 115 -2.31 -19.47 6.32
N VAL A 116 -2.43 -20.09 7.49
CA VAL A 116 -1.65 -19.79 8.69
C VAL A 116 -0.30 -20.53 8.62
N PRO A 117 0.84 -19.86 8.88
CA PRO A 117 2.14 -20.54 8.86
C PRO A 117 2.29 -21.63 9.93
N PRO A 118 3.09 -22.69 9.67
CA PRO A 118 3.20 -23.86 10.56
C PRO A 118 3.60 -23.54 12.00
N ASP A 119 4.35 -22.46 12.22
CA ASP A 119 4.77 -21.99 13.54
C ASP A 119 3.57 -21.71 14.47
N TYR A 120 2.39 -21.44 13.89
CA TYR A 120 1.15 -21.16 14.60
C TYR A 120 0.13 -22.32 14.60
N ASP A 121 0.45 -23.49 14.03
CA ASP A 121 -0.48 -24.63 13.88
C ASP A 121 -1.13 -25.06 15.20
N LYS A 122 -0.37 -24.96 16.31
CA LYS A 122 -0.86 -25.31 17.65
C LYS A 122 -2.04 -24.42 18.11
N GLN A 123 -2.15 -23.21 17.57
CA GLN A 123 -3.23 -22.29 17.89
C GLN A 123 -4.56 -22.67 17.21
N LYS A 124 -4.51 -23.51 16.15
CA LYS A 124 -5.69 -24.02 15.43
C LYS A 124 -6.66 -22.93 14.96
N ARG A 125 -6.09 -21.82 14.49
CA ARG A 125 -6.83 -20.65 14.01
C ARG A 125 -7.52 -20.94 12.68
N LYS A 126 -8.70 -20.37 12.49
CA LYS A 126 -9.45 -20.36 11.23
C LYS A 126 -9.47 -18.94 10.68
N SER A 127 -8.27 -18.45 10.38
CA SER A 127 -8.05 -17.06 10.03
C SER A 127 -8.74 -16.69 8.72
N VAL A 128 -9.38 -15.54 8.70
CA VAL A 128 -10.10 -15.01 7.53
C VAL A 128 -9.78 -13.54 7.30
N VAL A 129 -9.80 -13.09 6.05
CA VAL A 129 -9.72 -11.67 5.67
C VAL A 129 -10.92 -11.27 4.82
N PHE A 130 -11.48 -10.08 5.07
CA PHE A 130 -12.63 -9.55 4.37
C PHE A 130 -12.19 -8.47 3.39
N LEU A 131 -12.35 -8.75 2.09
CA LEU A 131 -11.93 -7.87 1.00
C LEU A 131 -13.08 -7.64 0.04
N GLU A 132 -13.17 -6.42 -0.48
CA GLU A 132 -13.89 -6.15 -1.73
C GLU A 132 -12.86 -6.00 -2.84
N ILE A 133 -13.02 -6.76 -3.93
CA ILE A 133 -12.09 -6.77 -5.06
C ILE A 133 -12.85 -6.43 -6.33
N THR A 134 -12.41 -5.37 -7.01
CA THR A 134 -12.97 -4.93 -8.28
C THR A 134 -11.88 -4.83 -9.33
N ILE A 135 -12.10 -5.42 -10.49
CA ILE A 135 -11.24 -5.20 -11.65
C ILE A 135 -12.02 -4.44 -12.70
N MET A 136 -11.58 -3.21 -12.97
CA MET A 136 -12.17 -2.38 -14.01
C MET A 136 -11.22 -2.35 -15.20
N PRO A 137 -11.72 -2.53 -16.45
CA PRO A 137 -10.93 -2.11 -17.59
C PRO A 137 -10.64 -0.61 -17.40
N ASN A 138 -9.39 -0.20 -17.62
CA ASN A 138 -9.16 1.24 -17.73
C ASN A 138 -9.92 1.69 -18.98
N GLU A 139 -10.96 2.50 -18.82
CA GLU A 139 -11.51 3.27 -19.93
C GLU A 139 -10.38 4.22 -20.37
N GLN A 140 -9.66 3.78 -21.40
CA GLN A 140 -8.51 4.42 -22.08
C GLN A 140 -7.68 5.40 -21.24
N VAL A 141 -7.13 4.91 -20.12
CA VAL A 141 -5.86 5.42 -19.60
C VAL A 141 -4.80 4.40 -19.95
N ASP A 142 -3.99 4.74 -20.94
CA ASP A 142 -2.93 3.89 -21.47
C ASP A 142 -1.78 3.75 -20.47
N GLN A 143 -1.59 4.74 -19.57
CA GLN A 143 -0.63 4.66 -18.47
C GLN A 143 -0.93 5.65 -17.33
N VAL A 144 -0.75 5.25 -16.07
CA VAL A 144 -0.69 6.17 -14.92
C VAL A 144 0.75 6.33 -14.49
N LEU A 145 1.25 7.57 -14.49
CA LEU A 145 2.56 7.91 -13.91
C LEU A 145 2.38 8.25 -12.43
N GLU A 146 3.31 7.82 -11.59
CA GLU A 146 3.25 8.03 -10.14
C GLU A 146 4.55 8.65 -9.62
N LEU A 147 4.45 9.50 -8.60
CA LEU A 147 5.58 10.10 -7.91
C LEU A 147 5.25 10.37 -6.44
N TRP A 148 6.26 10.29 -5.57
CA TRP A 148 6.11 10.68 -4.16
C TRP A 148 6.60 12.09 -3.89
N GLU A 149 5.80 12.88 -3.17
CA GLU A 149 6.25 14.10 -2.48
C GLU A 149 6.51 13.77 -1.00
N ASN A 150 7.67 14.18 -0.50
CA ASN A 150 8.22 13.86 0.81
C ASN A 150 8.40 15.14 1.63
N GLN A 151 8.10 15.05 2.93
CA GLN A 151 8.40 16.09 3.91
C GLN A 151 8.94 15.48 5.19
N ARG A 152 9.74 16.28 5.91
CA ARG A 152 10.30 15.96 7.22
C ARG A 152 9.75 16.90 8.26
N TYR A 153 9.48 16.39 9.45
CA TYR A 153 9.14 17.22 10.59
C TYR A 153 10.40 17.86 11.15
N HIS A 154 10.38 19.19 11.24
CA HIS A 154 11.39 19.99 11.90
C HIS A 154 10.75 20.72 13.08
N ILE A 155 11.42 20.79 14.23
CA ILE A 155 10.82 21.28 15.48
C ILE A 155 10.29 22.73 15.37
N VAL A 156 11.03 23.62 14.69
CA VAL A 156 10.64 25.01 14.41
C VAL A 156 9.77 25.16 13.15
N LYS A 157 10.29 24.77 11.98
CA LYS A 157 9.61 24.90 10.68
C LYS A 157 8.37 24.00 10.51
N LYS A 158 8.09 23.10 11.45
CA LYS A 158 7.10 22.03 11.32
C LYS A 158 7.41 21.17 10.08
N TRP A 159 6.39 20.74 9.34
CA TRP A 159 6.59 19.95 8.13
C TRP A 159 7.26 20.79 7.05
N THR A 160 8.46 20.38 6.64
CA THR A 160 9.29 21.08 5.65
C THR A 160 9.64 20.19 4.47
N ILE A 161 9.81 20.81 3.30
CA ILE A 161 10.33 20.17 2.08
C ILE A 161 11.86 19.99 2.12
N ASP A 162 12.54 20.71 3.03
CA ASP A 162 13.96 20.54 3.35
C ASP A 162 14.14 19.19 4.09
N THR A 163 14.04 18.11 3.34
CA THR A 163 14.06 16.73 3.85
C THR A 163 15.47 16.24 4.14
N HIS A 164 16.47 16.81 3.46
CA HIS A 164 17.87 16.43 3.55
C HIS A 164 18.50 16.88 4.89
N ILE A 165 19.05 15.91 5.60
CA ILE A 165 19.92 16.13 6.76
C ILE A 165 21.37 16.15 6.26
N ALA A 166 22.16 17.15 6.63
CA ALA A 166 23.55 17.26 6.19
C ALA A 166 24.34 15.98 6.48
N GLY A 167 24.96 15.40 5.43
CA GLY A 167 25.70 14.13 5.53
C GLY A 167 24.84 12.86 5.45
N SER A 168 23.54 12.99 5.19
CA SER A 168 22.61 11.87 5.05
C SER A 168 22.30 11.55 3.57
N THR A 169 22.12 10.28 3.25
CA THR A 169 21.58 9.82 1.94
C THR A 169 20.06 9.71 1.94
N GLU A 170 19.39 10.37 2.89
CA GLU A 170 17.94 10.33 2.99
C GLU A 170 17.24 10.96 1.79
N ARG A 171 16.02 10.50 1.55
CA ARG A 171 15.20 10.91 0.42
C ARG A 171 14.97 12.42 0.43
N LYS A 172 15.12 13.01 -0.74
CA LYS A 172 14.77 14.41 -1.03
C LYS A 172 13.26 14.59 -1.22
N ARG A 173 12.83 15.84 -1.47
CA ARG A 173 11.42 16.22 -1.61
C ARG A 173 10.66 15.33 -2.59
N TRP A 174 11.22 15.01 -3.74
CA TRP A 174 10.56 14.18 -4.74
C TRP A 174 11.30 12.86 -4.87
N SER A 175 10.57 11.74 -4.93
CA SER A 175 11.20 10.43 -5.13
C SER A 175 10.38 9.51 -6.03
N SER A 176 11.09 8.67 -6.78
CA SER A 176 10.47 7.62 -7.61
C SER A 176 9.69 6.62 -6.76
N ILE A 177 8.62 6.06 -7.34
CA ILE A 177 7.90 4.93 -6.74
C ILE A 177 8.63 3.61 -6.97
N THR A 178 9.35 3.46 -8.08
CA THR A 178 9.98 2.20 -8.50
C THR A 178 11.35 1.98 -7.89
N ASP A 179 12.05 3.06 -7.53
CA ASP A 179 13.36 3.01 -6.88
C ASP A 179 13.42 4.02 -5.73
N ALA A 180 13.49 3.47 -4.53
CA ALA A 180 13.58 4.19 -3.27
C ALA A 180 14.80 5.13 -3.17
N ASN A 181 15.87 4.85 -3.93
CA ASN A 181 17.13 5.59 -3.87
C ASN A 181 17.17 6.76 -4.86
N ILE A 182 16.20 6.88 -5.76
CA ILE A 182 16.12 7.97 -6.72
C ILE A 182 15.25 9.08 -6.15
N SER A 183 15.88 10.20 -5.76
CA SER A 183 15.19 11.38 -5.26
C SER A 183 15.87 12.69 -5.66
N SER A 184 15.09 13.77 -5.78
CA SER A 184 15.58 15.13 -6.04
C SER A 184 14.76 16.19 -5.30
N ASP A 185 15.30 17.40 -5.20
CA ASP A 185 14.58 18.57 -4.70
C ASP A 185 13.68 19.17 -5.80
N ALA A 186 14.03 18.94 -7.07
CA ALA A 186 13.24 19.32 -8.24
C ALA A 186 12.35 18.16 -8.70
N PHE A 187 11.15 18.51 -9.15
CA PHE A 187 10.15 17.53 -9.58
C PHE A 187 10.58 16.84 -10.89
N GLU A 188 11.09 17.63 -11.83
CA GLU A 188 11.42 17.24 -13.21
C GLU A 188 12.59 16.24 -13.28
N ASP A 189 13.45 16.24 -12.27
CA ASP A 189 14.60 15.34 -12.19
C ASP A 189 14.20 13.88 -11.97
N VAL A 190 13.04 13.65 -11.36
CA VAL A 190 12.58 12.31 -10.95
C VAL A 190 11.19 11.96 -11.46
N ALA A 191 10.43 12.94 -11.97
CA ALA A 191 9.14 12.70 -12.59
C ALA A 191 9.30 11.78 -13.81
N PRO A 192 8.52 10.67 -13.89
CA PRO A 192 8.48 9.85 -15.08
C PRO A 192 8.10 10.67 -16.31
N LYS A 193 8.77 10.42 -17.44
CA LYS A 193 8.44 11.07 -18.70
C LYS A 193 7.15 10.47 -19.26
N VAL A 194 6.27 11.33 -19.74
CA VAL A 194 5.09 10.92 -20.51
C VAL A 194 5.57 10.22 -21.79
N PRO A 195 5.12 8.99 -22.06
CA PRO A 195 5.45 8.32 -23.31
C PRO A 195 4.99 9.16 -24.50
N SER A 196 5.81 9.23 -25.55
CA SER A 196 5.58 10.12 -26.70
C SER A 196 4.28 9.84 -27.48
N HIS A 197 3.67 8.67 -27.28
CA HIS A 197 2.42 8.27 -27.91
C HIS A 197 1.18 8.62 -27.08
N LEU A 198 1.36 9.16 -25.88
CA LEU A 198 0.27 9.47 -24.94
C LEU A 198 0.18 10.97 -24.65
N HIS A 199 -1.02 11.39 -24.26
CA HIS A 199 -1.29 12.72 -23.74
C HIS A 199 -1.52 12.66 -22.24
N ALA A 200 -0.80 13.48 -21.47
CA ALA A 200 -0.97 13.60 -20.03
C ALA A 200 -2.09 14.59 -19.67
N GLU A 201 -3.00 14.19 -18.79
CA GLU A 201 -4.06 15.05 -18.25
C GLU A 201 -3.54 16.08 -17.25
N GLY A 202 -2.38 15.82 -16.65
CA GLY A 202 -1.77 16.67 -15.62
C GLY A 202 -1.66 15.94 -14.29
N TRP A 203 -0.74 16.42 -13.44
CA TRP A 203 -0.48 15.82 -12.15
C TRP A 203 -1.55 16.21 -11.13
N THR A 204 -2.16 15.21 -10.48
CA THR A 204 -3.15 15.37 -9.42
C THR A 204 -2.73 14.60 -8.17
N LEU A 205 -3.28 14.99 -7.02
CA LEU A 205 -3.03 14.30 -5.75
C LEU A 205 -3.90 13.05 -5.63
N ASP A 206 -3.26 11.93 -5.29
CA ASP A 206 -3.97 10.72 -4.85
C ASP A 206 -4.08 10.76 -3.32
N VAL A 207 -5.30 11.01 -2.84
CA VAL A 207 -5.63 11.10 -1.42
C VAL A 207 -6.13 9.79 -0.82
N SER A 208 -6.21 8.71 -1.60
CA SER A 208 -6.83 7.45 -1.18
C SER A 208 -6.12 6.76 -0.01
N GLN A 209 -4.82 7.01 0.18
CA GLN A 209 -3.98 6.29 1.15
C GLN A 209 -3.68 7.07 2.43
N GLY A 210 -3.99 8.37 2.49
CA GLY A 210 -3.52 9.27 3.55
C GLY A 210 -4.63 10.02 4.27
N ASP A 211 -4.24 11.06 5.00
CA ASP A 211 -5.16 12.05 5.55
C ASP A 211 -5.93 12.80 4.44
N ASP A 212 -6.76 13.77 4.81
CA ASP A 212 -7.56 14.57 3.85
C ASP A 212 -6.73 15.27 2.76
N ASN A 213 -5.41 15.35 2.92
CA ASN A 213 -4.47 15.94 1.97
C ASN A 213 -3.53 14.89 1.33
N GLY A 214 -3.83 13.60 1.53
CA GLY A 214 -3.10 12.45 1.01
C GLY A 214 -1.79 12.14 1.75
N TRP A 215 -1.50 12.77 2.89
CA TRP A 215 -0.27 12.48 3.63
C TRP A 215 -0.39 11.16 4.40
N ILE A 216 0.65 10.34 4.28
CA ILE A 216 0.94 9.21 5.15
C ILE A 216 2.21 9.51 5.95
N TYR A 217 2.26 9.02 7.19
CA TYR A 217 3.23 9.42 8.21
C TYR A 217 4.07 8.22 8.64
N ALA A 218 5.36 8.41 8.91
CA ALA A 218 6.24 7.35 9.38
C ALA A 218 7.35 7.87 10.33
N PRO A 219 7.96 7.00 11.15
CA PRO A 219 9.12 7.37 11.96
C PRO A 219 10.36 7.65 11.08
N SER A 220 10.43 7.04 9.90
CA SER A 220 11.50 7.21 8.92
C SER A 220 11.00 6.92 7.50
N PHE A 221 11.77 7.26 6.46
CA PHE A 221 11.42 6.94 5.07
C PHE A 221 11.35 5.43 4.77
N ALA A 222 11.84 4.58 5.67
CA ALA A 222 11.67 3.13 5.58
C ALA A 222 10.26 2.66 6.01
N GLY A 223 9.45 3.53 6.62
CA GLY A 223 8.17 3.17 7.21
C GLY A 223 8.31 2.71 8.68
N PRO A 224 7.29 2.00 9.22
CA PRO A 224 5.99 1.76 8.61
C PRO A 224 5.20 3.07 8.41
N TRP A 225 4.31 3.09 7.42
CA TRP A 225 3.49 4.25 7.10
C TRP A 225 2.11 4.11 7.71
N GLN A 226 1.60 5.21 8.28
CA GLN A 226 0.27 5.29 8.88
C GLN A 226 -0.51 6.43 8.23
N LYS A 227 -1.83 6.26 8.15
CA LYS A 227 -2.73 7.24 7.56
C LYS A 227 -2.72 8.56 8.34
N ASP A 228 -2.79 8.47 9.67
CA ASP A 228 -2.91 9.62 10.55
C ASP A 228 -1.57 10.06 11.16
N PRO A 229 -1.41 11.37 11.46
CA PRO A 229 -0.23 11.85 12.15
C PRO A 229 -0.16 11.30 13.57
N PHE A 230 1.03 10.86 13.99
CA PHE A 230 1.30 10.35 15.34
C PHE A 230 2.56 10.99 15.93
N THR A 231 2.69 10.91 17.26
CA THR A 231 3.74 11.63 18.04
C THR A 231 5.17 11.38 17.56
N LEU A 232 5.46 10.18 17.05
CA LEU A 232 6.80 9.78 16.59
C LEU A 232 6.98 9.92 15.06
N ALA A 233 6.00 10.46 14.35
CA ALA A 233 6.12 10.69 12.91
C ALA A 233 7.17 11.78 12.65
N MET A 234 8.27 11.38 12.01
CA MET A 234 9.34 12.31 11.61
C MET A 234 9.32 12.63 10.13
N VAL A 235 8.66 11.80 9.33
CA VAL A 235 8.49 12.01 7.90
C VAL A 235 7.04 11.81 7.52
N ARG A 236 6.64 12.46 6.43
CA ARG A 236 5.40 12.19 5.74
C ARG A 236 5.62 12.19 4.24
N ARG A 237 4.79 11.47 3.51
CA ARG A 237 4.78 11.50 2.05
C ARG A 237 3.36 11.45 1.51
N ARG A 238 3.15 11.93 0.28
CA ARG A 238 1.88 11.81 -0.43
C ARG A 238 2.11 11.50 -1.89
N LYS A 239 1.15 10.81 -2.51
CA LYS A 239 1.28 10.34 -3.88
C LYS A 239 0.70 11.36 -4.86
N TRP A 240 1.44 11.62 -5.92
CA TRP A 240 1.00 12.34 -7.09
C TRP A 240 0.85 11.37 -8.26
N ILE A 241 -0.21 11.53 -9.04
CA ILE A 241 -0.52 10.71 -10.21
C ILE A 241 -0.73 11.58 -11.44
N ASN A 242 -0.39 11.08 -12.62
CA ASN A 242 -0.71 11.72 -13.89
C ASN A 242 -1.23 10.67 -14.87
N ARG A 243 -2.50 10.82 -15.25
CA ARG A 243 -3.18 9.91 -16.18
C ARG A 243 -2.80 10.27 -17.60
N CYS A 244 -2.34 9.28 -18.35
CA CYS A 244 -1.92 9.43 -19.73
C CYS A 244 -2.80 8.58 -20.64
N THR A 245 -3.40 9.18 -21.66
CA THR A 245 -4.36 8.55 -22.58
C THR A 245 -3.87 8.61 -24.02
N ALA A 246 -4.25 7.64 -24.85
CA ALA A 246 -4.04 7.76 -26.30
C ALA A 246 -4.81 8.97 -26.84
N PRO A 247 -4.25 9.70 -27.81
CA PRO A 247 -5.04 10.65 -28.57
C PRO A 247 -6.17 9.91 -29.28
N GLU A 248 -7.42 10.36 -29.10
CA GLU A 248 -8.57 9.79 -29.79
C GLU A 248 -8.32 9.80 -31.31
N HIS A 249 -8.41 8.63 -31.94
CA HIS A 249 -8.41 8.52 -33.39
C HIS A 249 -9.69 9.18 -33.93
N LYS A 250 -9.56 10.41 -34.46
CA LYS A 250 -10.60 11.06 -35.26
C LYS A 250 -10.83 10.33 -36.59
#